data_AF-A0A932S7W6-F1
#
_entry.id   AF-A0A932S7W6-F1
#
_cell.length_a   1.000
_cell.length_b   1.000
_cell.length_c   1.000
_cell.angle_alpha   90.00
_cell.angle_beta   90.00
_cell.angle_gamma   90.00
#
_symmetry.space_group_name_H-M   'P 1'
#
loop_
_entity.id
_entity.type
_entity.pdbx_description
1 polymer ?
#
loop_
_entity_poly.entity_id
_entity_poly.type
_entity_poly.pdbx_seq_one_letter_code
_entity_poly.pdbx_strand_id
1 'polypeptide(L)' 'MTACKRGEIWLVNFNPGRGSEQKGIRPALIIQNDTGNQYASTTIIAAITTTLKKYPVTVIIDKGKS' A
#
# COMPACT_ATOMS: atom_id res chain seq x y z
N MET A 1 -2.98 0.23 20.04
CA MET A 1 -2.36 0.32 18.70
C MET A 1 -3.12 1.39 17.94
N THR A 2 -2.43 2.39 17.40
CA THR A 2 -3.07 3.47 16.63
C THR A 2 -3.63 2.87 15.34
N ALA A 3 -4.91 3.12 15.05
CA ALA A 3 -5.50 2.71 13.78
C ALA A 3 -4.73 3.36 12.61
N CYS A 4 -4.45 2.61 11.54
CA CYS A 4 -3.81 3.15 10.34
C CYS A 4 -4.64 4.31 9.76
N LYS A 5 -3.97 5.32 9.21
CA LYS A 5 -4.65 6.46 8.58
C LYS A 5 -4.45 6.50 7.08
N ARG A 6 -5.46 6.99 6.37
CA ARG A 6 -5.41 7.18 4.92
C ARG A 6 -4.25 8.11 4.55
N GLY A 7 -3.45 7.69 3.58
CA GLY A 7 -2.27 8.43 3.14
C GLY A 7 -0.97 8.02 3.83
N GLU A 8 -1.02 7.22 4.90
CA GLU A 8 0.20 6.66 5.49
C GLU A 8 0.81 5.58 4.59
N ILE A 9 2.12 5.41 4.67
CA ILE A 9 2.86 4.32 4.00
C ILE A 9 3.35 3.35 5.05
N TRP A 10 2.94 2.10 4.92
CA TRP A 10 3.28 1.03 5.86
C TRP A 10 4.05 -0.08 5.13
N LEU A 11 4.93 -0.77 5.86
CA LEU A 11 5.59 -1.97 5.35
C LEU A 11 4.67 -3.17 5.53
N VAL A 12 4.33 -3.86 4.43
CA VAL A 12 3.35 -4.94 4.44
C VAL A 12 3.95 -6.22 3.87
N ASN A 13 3.63 -7.35 4.49
CA ASN A 13 3.97 -8.68 3.98
C ASN A 13 2.84 -9.22 3.09
N PHE A 14 3.09 -9.35 1.79
CA PHE A 14 2.12 -9.85 0.81
C PHE A 14 2.18 -11.37 0.60
N ASN A 15 2.91 -12.11 1.44
CA ASN A 15 3.02 -13.57 1.30
C ASN A 15 1.96 -14.31 2.14
N PRO A 16 1.46 -15.47 1.65
CA PRO A 16 1.72 -16.06 0.34
C PRO A 16 0.86 -15.43 -0.76
N GLY A 17 1.47 -15.04 -1.88
CA GLY A 17 0.74 -14.55 -3.06
C GLY A 17 0.64 -15.59 -4.18
N ARG A 18 -0.41 -15.50 -5.00
CA ARG A 18 -0.68 -16.41 -6.13
C ARG A 18 -0.45 -15.72 -7.48
N GLY A 19 0.04 -16.47 -8.47
CA GLY A 19 0.23 -15.94 -9.83
C GLY A 19 1.05 -14.64 -9.86
N SER A 20 0.47 -13.60 -10.49
CA SER A 20 1.03 -12.25 -10.66
C SER A 20 0.61 -11.25 -9.57
N GLU A 21 0.03 -11.71 -8.46
CA GLU A 21 -0.17 -10.87 -7.28
C GLU A 21 1.16 -10.27 -6.81
N GLN A 22 1.09 -9.09 -6.19
CA GLN A 22 2.28 -8.52 -5.55
C GLN A 22 2.73 -9.42 -4.42
N LYS A 23 4.04 -9.59 -4.27
CA LYS A 23 4.67 -10.53 -3.32
C LYS A 23 5.81 -9.88 -2.54
N GLY A 24 6.20 -10.54 -1.46
CA GLY A 24 7.28 -10.11 -0.57
C GLY A 24 6.83 -9.03 0.42
N ILE A 25 7.81 -8.55 1.19
CA ILE A 25 7.62 -7.44 2.13
C ILE A 25 7.97 -6.14 1.39
N ARG A 26 7.01 -5.23 1.26
CA ARG A 26 7.17 -3.98 0.51
C ARG A 26 6.27 -2.87 1.04
N PRO A 27 6.63 -1.59 0.80
CA PRO A 27 5.78 -0.48 1.19
C PRO A 27 4.43 -0.54 0.47
N ALA A 28 3.38 -0.09 1.16
CA ALA A 28 2.04 0.06 0.62
C ALA A 28 1.38 1.33 1.19
N LEU A 29 0.61 2.01 0.35
CA LEU A 29 -0.16 3.20 0.72
C LEU A 29 -1.53 2.79 1.26
N ILE A 30 -1.92 3.31 2.43
CA ILE A 30 -3.27 3.13 2.95
C ILE A 30 -4.25 4.00 2.15
N ILE A 31 -5.23 3.37 1.49
CA ILE A 31 -6.22 4.06 0.64
C ILE A 31 -7.64 4.02 1.19
N GLN A 32 -7.93 3.12 2.14
CA GLN A 32 -9.22 3.05 2.85
C GLN A 32 -9.46 4.34 3.67
N ASN A 33 -10.74 4.69 3.85
CA ASN A 33 -11.15 5.83 4.67
C ASN A 33 -10.88 5.59 6.17
N ASP A 34 -10.65 6.67 6.93
CA ASP A 34 -10.25 6.59 8.33
C ASP A 34 -11.32 5.97 9.25
N THR A 35 -12.60 6.20 8.95
CA THR A 35 -13.70 5.53 9.66
C THR A 35 -13.60 4.01 9.51
N GLY A 36 -13.38 3.53 8.29
CA GLY A 36 -13.14 2.10 8.02
C GLY A 36 -11.91 1.59 8.75
N ASN A 37 -10.80 2.33 8.71
CA ASN A 37 -9.57 1.93 9.42
C ASN A 37 -9.72 1.88 10.94
N GLN A 38 -10.62 2.69 11.51
CA GLN A 38 -10.87 2.74 12.95
C GLN A 38 -11.70 1.54 13.43
N TYR A 39 -12.69 1.11 12.66
CA TYR A 39 -13.67 0.12 13.10
C TYR A 39 -13.49 -1.28 12.47
N ALA A 40 -12.86 -1.37 11.30
CA ALA A 40 -12.62 -2.66 10.63
C ALA A 40 -11.30 -3.30 11.09
N SER A 41 -11.28 -4.63 11.10
CA SER A 41 -10.04 -5.40 11.29
C SER A 41 -9.16 -5.46 10.04
N THR A 42 -9.71 -5.06 8.89
CA THR A 42 -9.02 -5.06 7.60
C THR A 42 -8.95 -3.64 7.02
N THR A 43 -7.94 -3.41 6.19
CA THR A 43 -7.78 -2.15 5.46
C THR A 43 -7.44 -2.40 3.99
N ILE A 44 -7.66 -1.40 3.16
CA ILE A 44 -7.36 -1.42 1.72
C ILE A 44 -6.09 -0.63 1.48
N ILE A 45 -5.15 -1.26 0.78
CA ILE A 45 -3.83 -0.71 0.49
C ILE A 45 -3.50 -0.81 -1.00
N ALA A 46 -2.65 0.09 -1.48
CA ALA A 46 -2.03 0.02 -2.81
C ALA A 46 -0.54 -0.33 -2.65
N ALA A 47 -0.11 -1.44 -3.25
CA ALA A 47 1.29 -1.86 -3.20
C ALA A 47 2.20 -0.89 -3.97
N ILE A 48 3.34 -0.55 -3.38
CA ILE A 48 4.36 0.30 -3.99
C ILE A 48 5.50 -0.59 -4.51
N THR A 49 5.97 -0.29 -5.72
CA THR A 49 7.07 -1.01 -6.35
C THR A 49 8.08 -0.03 -6.94
N THR A 50 9.36 -0.41 -6.95
CA THR A 50 10.44 0.34 -7.61
C THR A 50 10.49 0.05 -9.11
N THR A 51 9.84 -1.02 -9.59
CA THR A 51 9.73 -1.32 -11.01
C THR A 51 8.75 -0.36 -11.68
N LEU A 52 9.28 0.52 -12.53
CA LEU A 52 8.46 1.48 -13.26
C LEU A 52 7.81 0.81 -14.48
N LYS A 53 6.49 0.61 -14.42
CA LYS A 53 5.65 0.27 -15.58
C LYS A 53 4.54 1.31 -15.69
N LYS A 54 4.49 2.01 -16.82
CA LYS A 54 3.54 3.11 -17.00
C LYS A 54 2.20 2.57 -17.50
N TYR A 55 1.25 2.43 -16.58
CA TYR A 55 -0.16 2.16 -16.88
C TYR A 55 -1.03 3.35 -16.43
N PRO A 56 -2.25 3.52 -16.97
CA PRO A 56 -3.17 4.58 -16.52
C PRO A 56 -3.50 4.53 -15.02
N VAL A 57 -3.34 3.36 -14.39
CA VAL A 57 -3.58 3.12 -12.95
C VAL A 57 -2.34 3.29 -12.08
N THR A 58 -1.20 3.63 -12.67
CA THR A 58 0.07 3.80 -11.95
C THR A 58 0.31 5.27 -11.64
N VAL A 59 0.47 5.58 -10.35
CA VAL A 59 0.91 6.90 -9.89
C VAL A 59 2.41 6.85 -9.64
N ILE A 60 3.16 7.75 -10.26
CA ILE A 60 4.60 7.89 -10.02
C ILE A 60 4.78 8.67 -8.72
N ILE A 61 5.56 8.10 -7.80
CA ILE A 61 5.94 8.74 -6.54
C ILE A 61 7.38 9.20 -6.69
N ASP A 62 7.58 10.51 -6.71
CA ASP A 62 8.92 11.06 -6.69
C ASP A 62 9.62 10.74 -5.37
N LYS A 63 10.92 10.47 -5.43
CA LYS A 63 11.72 10.31 -4.22
C LYS A 63 11.65 11.61 -3.44
N GLY A 64 11.11 11.56 -2.22
CA GLY A 64 11.13 12.69 -1.29
C GLY A 64 12.57 13.20 -1.13
N LYS A 65 12.75 14.52 -1.13
CA LYS A 65 14.05 15.11 -0.77
C LYS A 65 14.30 14.76 0.70
N SER A 66 15.42 14.08 0.95
CA SER A 66 15.91 13.76 2.30
C SER A 66 16.39 15.02 3.01
#